data_AF-A0A2V9YMJ2-F1
#
_entry.id   AF-A0A2V9YMJ2-F1
#
_cell.length_a   1.000
_cell.length_b   1.000
_cell.length_c   1.000
_cell.angle_alpha   90.00
_cell.angle_beta   90.00
_cell.angle_gamma   90.00
#
_symmetry.space_group_name_H-M   'P 1'
#
loop_
_entity.id
_entity.type
_entity.pdbx_description
1 polymer ?
#
loop_
_entity_poly.entity_id
_entity_poly.type
_entity_poly.pdbx_seq_one_letter_code
_entity_poly.pdbx_strand_id
1 'polypeptide(L)' 'MRRKLRILYVAYPLLPLSDDSCGGAEQVLLAIEREMRRRGHDTWVAA' A
#
# COMPACT_ATOMS: atom_id res chain seq x y z
N MET A 1 -3.33 22.10 -7.54
CA MET A 1 -3.75 20.70 -7.24
C MET A 1 -2.53 19.79 -7.34
N ARG A 2 -2.32 18.85 -6.40
CA ARG A 2 -1.22 17.86 -6.53
C ARG A 2 -1.54 16.90 -7.68
N ARG A 3 -0.54 16.55 -8.50
CA ARG A 3 -0.69 15.64 -9.65
C ARG A 3 -1.08 14.23 -9.17
N LYS A 4 -2.10 13.62 -9.79
CA LYS A 4 -2.43 12.19 -9.60
C LYS A 4 -1.26 11.31 -10.07
N LEU A 5 -0.92 10.29 -9.29
CA LEU A 5 0.18 9.36 -9.57
C LEU A 5 -0.38 7.94 -9.70
N ARG A 6 0.41 7.07 -10.36
CA ARG A 6 0.20 5.62 -10.41
C ARG A 6 1.32 4.96 -9.60
N ILE A 7 0.98 4.19 -8.58
CA ILE A 7 1.93 3.67 -7.59
C ILE A 7 1.73 2.17 -7.43
N LEU A 8 2.83 1.41 -7.52
CA LEU A 8 2.87 -0.01 -7.22
C LEU A 8 3.70 -0.21 -5.94
N TYR A 9 3.06 -0.72 -4.90
CA TYR A 9 3.73 -1.23 -3.70
C TYR A 9 3.99 -2.72 -3.89
N VAL A 10 5.21 -3.18 -3.58
CA VAL A 10 5.58 -4.59 -3.66
C VAL A 10 5.94 -5.06 -2.26
N ALA A 11 5.16 -5.99 -1.73
CA ALA A 11 5.46 -6.66 -0.48
C ALA A 11 6.46 -7.78 -0.74
N TYR A 12 7.56 -7.82 -0.01
CA TYR A 12 8.44 -9.00 0.01
C TYR A 12 8.09 -9.85 1.25
N PRO A 13 7.95 -11.18 1.14
CA PRO A 13 8.22 -12.03 -0.03
C PRO A 13 6.96 -12.37 -0.84
N LEU A 14 6.08 -11.41 -1.10
CA LEU A 14 4.76 -11.60 -1.71
C LEU A 14 3.89 -12.55 -0.86
N LEU A 15 3.74 -12.19 0.42
CA LEU A 15 2.77 -12.82 1.30
C LEU A 15 1.49 -11.99 1.36
N PRO A 16 0.32 -12.64 1.50
CA PRO A 16 -0.95 -11.95 1.65
C PRO A 16 -0.90 -10.91 2.77
N LEU A 17 -1.29 -9.68 2.43
CA LEU A 17 -1.45 -8.59 3.40
C LEU A 17 -2.90 -8.48 3.82
N SER A 18 -3.12 -8.29 5.12
CA SER A 18 -4.44 -8.08 5.70
C SER A 18 -4.35 -7.16 6.91
N ASP A 19 -5.49 -6.70 7.41
CA ASP A 19 -5.54 -5.97 8.68
C ASP A 19 -5.04 -6.79 9.89
N ASP A 20 -5.00 -8.11 9.76
CA ASP A 20 -4.48 -9.02 10.77
C ASP A 20 -2.95 -9.23 10.65
N SER A 21 -2.29 -8.62 9.65
CA SER A 21 -0.83 -8.73 9.50
C SER A 21 -0.10 -8.08 10.68
N CYS A 22 0.71 -8.86 11.39
CA CYS A 22 1.45 -8.39 12.58
C CYS A 22 2.87 -7.87 12.28
N GLY A 23 3.35 -8.01 11.05
CA GLY A 23 4.67 -7.53 10.68
C GLY A 23 4.69 -6.02 10.43
N GLY A 24 5.76 -5.35 10.86
CA GLY A 24 5.85 -3.90 10.80
C GLY A 24 5.90 -3.36 9.36
N ALA A 25 6.53 -4.09 8.44
CA ALA A 25 6.59 -3.68 7.05
C ALA A 25 5.21 -3.77 6.38
N GLU A 26 4.46 -4.81 6.69
CA GLU A 26 3.11 -5.08 6.24
C GLU A 26 2.14 -3.99 6.68
N GLN A 27 2.20 -3.63 7.97
CA GLN A 27 1.38 -2.57 8.56
C GLN A 27 1.70 -1.20 7.94
N VAL A 28 2.99 -0.89 7.76
CA VAL A 28 3.41 0.36 7.12
C VAL A 28 2.94 0.42 5.67
N LEU A 29 3.10 -0.66 4.91
CA LEU A 29 2.69 -0.72 3.52
C LEU A 29 1.17 -0.51 3.40
N LEU A 30 0.36 -1.21 4.20
CA LEU A 30 -1.10 -1.04 4.24
C LEU A 30 -1.52 0.39 4.61
N ALA A 31 -0.88 0.98 5.62
CA ALA A 31 -1.20 2.34 6.06
C ALA A 31 -0.87 3.39 4.98
N ILE A 32 0.31 3.28 4.35
CA ILE A 32 0.73 4.21 3.30
C ILE A 32 -0.16 4.08 2.06
N GLU A 33 -0.43 2.84 1.63
CA GLU A 33 -1.27 2.57 0.47
C GLU A 33 -2.66 3.20 0.64
N ARG A 34 -3.33 2.95 1.78
CA ARG A 34 -4.64 3.52 2.12
C ARG A 34 -4.63 5.04 2.05
N GLU A 35 -3.63 5.68 2.63
CA GLU A 35 -3.54 7.14 2.64
C GLU A 35 -3.25 7.72 1.26
N MET A 36 -2.48 7.02 0.42
CA MET A 36 -2.24 7.45 -0.95
C MET A 36 -3.49 7.28 -1.83
N ARG A 37 -4.22 6.18 -1.67
CA ARG A 37 -5.53 5.99 -2.32
C ARG A 37 -6.51 7.08 -1.90
N ARG A 38 -6.61 7.38 -0.59
CA ARG A 38 -7.47 8.44 -0.03
C ARG A 38 -7.16 9.83 -0.58
N ARG A 39 -5.89 10.09 -0.92
CA ARG A 39 -5.44 11.34 -1.57
C ARG A 39 -5.69 11.37 -3.09
N GLY A 40 -6.30 10.34 -3.65
CA GLY A 40 -6.70 10.27 -5.06
C GLY A 40 -5.64 9.68 -6.01
N HIS A 41 -4.59 9.05 -5.48
CA HIS A 41 -3.62 8.32 -6.29
C HIS A 41 -4.21 6.97 -6.74
N ASP A 42 -3.78 6.49 -7.92
CA ASP A 42 -4.08 5.13 -8.41
C ASP A 42 -3.02 4.18 -7.85
N THR A 43 -3.42 3.28 -6.96
CA THR A 43 -2.52 2.46 -6.14
C THR A 43 -2.82 0.97 -6.29
N TRP A 44 -1.75 0.19 -6.41
CA TRP A 44 -1.77 -1.27 -6.52
C TRP A 44 -0.77 -1.87 -5.54
N VAL A 45 -1.10 -3.05 -5.02
CA VAL A 45 -0.21 -3.84 -4.16
C VAL A 45 0.02 -5.19 -4.83
N ALA A 46 1.28 -5.57 -4.97
CA ALA A 46 1.68 -6.94 -5.27
C ALA A 46 2.09 -7.60 -3.94
N ALA A 47 1.31 -8.58 -3.52
CA ALA A 47 1.42 -9.31 -2.26
C ALA A 47 0.88 -10.72 -2.42
#